data_AF-A0A3M2WHS0-F1
#
_entry.id   AF-A0A3M2WHS0-F1
#
_cell.length_a   1.000
_cell.length_b   1.000
_cell.length_c   1.000
_cell.angle_alpha   90.00
_cell.angle_beta   90.00
_cell.angle_gamma   90.00
#
_symmetry.space_group_name_H-M   'P 1'
#
loop_
_entity.id
_entity.type
_entity.pdbx_description
1 polymer ?
#
loop_
_entity_poly.entity_id
_entity_poly.type
_entity_poly.pdbx_seq_one_letter_code
_entity_poly.pdbx_strand_id
1 'polypeptide(L)'
;MRQSFAFCALSAALLLGGCQAINTTSGDSVGVERKQYMFSMLSTDEVNKMYAQSYQQTVTEATSKGVLDTTSANAKRVRAIADRLIAQAPKLRPDSAQWQWEVNLIKSDELNANCGPGGKIFVYSGLIDTLKLTDDELAA
;
A
#
# COMPACT_ATOMS: atom_id res chain seq x y z
N MET A 1 4.78 50.98 -0.08
CA MET A 1 4.86 50.18 -1.34
C MET A 1 5.99 49.15 -1.32
N ARG A 2 7.26 49.49 -1.04
CA ARG A 2 8.39 48.53 -1.00
C ARG A 2 8.23 47.37 0.01
N GLN A 3 7.67 47.63 1.19
CA GLN A 3 7.44 46.58 2.21
C GLN A 3 6.29 45.63 1.85
N SER A 4 5.25 46.13 1.16
CA SER A 4 4.13 45.31 0.67
C SER A 4 4.58 44.33 -0.43
N PHE A 5 5.47 44.78 -1.32
CA PHE A 5 6.08 43.91 -2.33
C PHE A 5 6.98 42.83 -1.71
N ALA A 6 7.74 43.19 -0.66
CA ALA A 6 8.58 42.22 0.06
C ALA A 6 7.74 41.14 0.78
N PHE A 7 6.61 41.53 1.40
CA PHE A 7 5.69 40.57 2.03
C PHE A 7 5.01 39.65 1.01
N CYS A 8 4.54 40.18 -0.11
CA CYS A 8 3.97 39.36 -1.18
C CYS A 8 4.99 38.36 -1.77
N ALA A 9 6.24 38.79 -1.93
CA ALA A 9 7.31 37.91 -2.44
C ALA A 9 7.67 36.79 -1.45
N LEU A 10 7.67 37.07 -0.14
CA LEU A 10 7.93 36.06 0.89
C LEU A 10 6.80 35.01 0.97
N SER A 11 5.55 35.45 0.87
CA SER A 11 4.38 34.56 0.83
C SER A 11 4.37 33.68 -0.43
N ALA A 12 4.77 34.22 -1.59
CA ALA A 12 4.88 33.46 -2.83
C ALA A 12 6.00 32.41 -2.78
N ALA A 13 7.13 32.71 -2.10
CA ALA A 13 8.23 31.77 -1.95
C ALA A 13 7.88 30.58 -1.02
N LEU A 14 7.07 30.80 0.02
CA LEU A 14 6.59 29.74 0.93
C LEU A 14 5.64 28.74 0.25
N LEU A 15 4.89 29.17 -0.78
CA LEU A 15 3.97 28.31 -1.51
C LEU A 15 4.65 27.39 -2.53
N LEU A 16 5.91 27.66 -2.90
CA LEU A 16 6.64 26.88 -3.91
C LEU A 16 7.34 25.62 -3.35
N GLY A 17 7.35 25.41 -2.03
CA GLY A 17 7.94 24.24 -1.37
C GLY A 17 7.04 23.00 -1.29
N GLY A 18 5.84 23.05 -1.86
CA GLY A 18 4.77 22.06 -1.66
C GLY A 18 4.90 20.71 -2.40
N CYS A 19 5.88 20.60 -3.30
CA CYS A 19 6.09 19.41 -4.12
C CYS A 19 7.49 18.86 -3.84
N GLN A 20 7.61 17.96 -2.86
CA GLN A 20 8.84 17.22 -2.63
C GLN A 20 8.74 15.83 -3.26
N ALA A 21 9.81 15.42 -3.95
CA ALA A 21 9.95 14.04 -4.38
C ALA A 21 10.17 13.18 -3.14
N ILE A 22 9.41 12.09 -3.02
CA ILE A 22 9.64 11.07 -2.01
C ILE A 22 10.07 9.77 -2.70
N ASN A 23 11.04 9.09 -2.10
CA ASN A 23 11.49 7.79 -2.58
C ASN A 23 10.62 6.72 -1.89
N THR A 24 9.54 6.33 -2.57
CA THR A 24 8.66 5.25 -2.11
C THR A 24 9.16 3.87 -2.50
N THR A 25 10.20 3.78 -3.32
CA THR A 25 10.86 2.53 -3.71
C THR A 25 12.29 2.89 -4.12
N SER A 26 13.29 2.29 -3.49
CA SER A 26 14.67 2.40 -3.97
C SER A 26 14.84 1.57 -5.24
N GLY A 27 15.69 2.02 -6.16
CA GLY A 27 16.03 1.23 -7.34
C GLY A 27 16.62 -0.13 -6.95
N ASP A 28 16.19 -1.18 -7.63
CA ASP A 28 16.74 -2.54 -7.47
C ASP A 28 17.86 -2.83 -8.47
N SER A 29 18.45 -4.03 -8.40
CA SER A 29 19.27 -4.68 -9.43
C SER A 29 18.92 -4.42 -10.90
N VAL A 30 17.70 -4.04 -11.26
CA VAL A 30 17.28 -3.64 -12.61
C VAL A 30 17.62 -2.19 -12.99
N GLY A 31 18.20 -1.40 -12.08
CA GLY A 31 18.71 -0.05 -12.37
C GLY A 31 17.64 1.02 -12.60
N VAL A 32 16.38 0.77 -12.21
CA VAL A 32 15.26 1.70 -12.39
C VAL A 32 15.07 2.56 -11.15
N GLU A 33 15.32 3.87 -11.26
CA GLU A 33 14.94 4.83 -10.23
C GLU A 33 13.51 5.34 -10.46
N ARG A 34 12.60 5.11 -9.49
CA ARG A 34 11.24 5.67 -9.51
C ARG A 34 11.16 6.87 -8.56
N LYS A 35 10.83 8.04 -9.12
CA LYS A 35 10.50 9.23 -8.34
C LYS A 35 8.99 9.37 -8.26
N GLN A 36 8.43 9.31 -7.05
CA GLN A 36 7.03 9.59 -6.80
C GLN A 36 6.92 10.97 -6.14
N TYR A 37 6.10 11.84 -6.70
CA TYR A 37 5.78 13.13 -6.09
C TYR A 37 4.50 12.96 -5.28
N MET A 38 4.57 13.27 -3.98
CA MET A 38 3.41 13.31 -3.12
C MET A 38 3.15 14.74 -2.65
N PHE A 39 1.88 15.01 -2.37
CA PHE A 39 1.47 16.29 -1.80
C PHE A 39 2.16 16.49 -0.45
N SER A 40 3.00 17.50 -0.31
CA SER A 40 3.89 17.63 0.85
C SER A 40 3.16 17.87 2.18
N MET A 41 1.86 18.18 2.15
CA MET A 41 1.06 18.37 3.37
C MET A 41 0.52 17.05 3.96
N LEU A 42 0.75 15.90 3.30
CA LEU A 42 0.42 14.59 3.85
C LEU A 42 1.70 13.81 4.11
N SER A 43 1.97 13.53 5.37
CA SER A 43 3.08 12.65 5.76
C SER A 43 2.79 11.19 5.41
N THR A 44 3.85 10.40 5.26
CA THR A 44 3.74 8.95 5.08
C THR A 44 2.93 8.29 6.20
N ASP A 45 3.09 8.75 7.44
CA ASP A 45 2.37 8.20 8.60
C ASP A 45 0.89 8.52 8.56
N GLU A 46 0.50 9.72 8.13
CA GLU A 46 -0.90 10.07 7.92
C GLU A 46 -1.53 9.19 6.83
N VAL A 47 -0.83 8.97 5.72
CA VAL A 47 -1.32 8.09 4.65
C VAL A 47 -1.44 6.64 5.13
N ASN A 48 -0.43 6.12 5.86
CA ASN A 48 -0.46 4.79 6.46
C ASN A 48 -1.68 4.65 7.40
N LYS A 49 -1.93 5.65 8.25
CA LYS A 49 -3.03 5.66 9.21
C LYS A 49 -4.40 5.71 8.51
N MET A 50 -4.56 6.59 7.53
CA MET A 50 -5.80 6.72 6.76
C MET A 50 -6.13 5.40 6.05
N TYR A 51 -5.13 4.79 5.41
CA TYR A 51 -5.33 3.52 4.74
C TYR A 51 -5.63 2.39 5.73
N ALA A 52 -4.92 2.32 6.86
CA ALA A 52 -5.20 1.32 7.90
C ALA A 52 -6.65 1.39 8.40
N GLN A 53 -7.23 2.59 8.50
CA GLN A 53 -8.64 2.75 8.84
C GLN A 53 -9.57 2.19 7.76
N SER A 54 -9.31 2.49 6.48
CA SER A 54 -10.10 1.95 5.36
C SER A 54 -9.99 0.42 5.24
N TYR A 55 -8.78 -0.11 5.46
CA TYR A 55 -8.55 -1.55 5.54
C TYR A 55 -9.36 -2.20 6.64
N GLN A 56 -9.31 -1.63 7.86
CA GLN A 56 -10.05 -2.17 9.00
C GLN A 56 -11.55 -2.15 8.76
N GLN A 57 -12.09 -1.13 8.10
CA GLN A 57 -13.50 -1.11 7.69
C GLN A 57 -13.84 -2.29 6.78
N THR A 58 -13.02 -2.53 5.76
CA THR A 58 -13.18 -3.65 4.81
C THR A 58 -13.13 -5.00 5.52
N VAL A 59 -12.14 -5.22 6.39
CA VAL A 59 -11.99 -6.47 7.14
C VAL A 59 -13.14 -6.67 8.12
N THR A 60 -13.60 -5.60 8.78
CA THR A 60 -14.73 -5.66 9.71
C THR A 60 -16.02 -6.02 8.99
N GLU A 61 -16.26 -5.45 7.81
CA GLU A 61 -17.41 -5.78 6.96
C GLU A 61 -17.34 -7.23 6.46
N ALA A 62 -16.17 -7.68 6.00
CA ALA A 62 -15.97 -9.07 5.59
C ALA A 62 -16.20 -10.04 6.77
N THR A 63 -15.73 -9.68 7.95
CA THR A 63 -15.92 -10.47 9.18
C THR A 63 -17.39 -10.55 9.57
N SER A 64 -18.11 -9.42 9.56
CA SER A 64 -19.52 -9.37 9.95
C SER A 64 -20.42 -10.15 8.99
N LYS A 65 -20.04 -10.22 7.72
CA LYS A 65 -20.69 -11.05 6.70
C LYS A 65 -20.26 -12.52 6.73
N GLY A 66 -19.28 -12.90 7.57
CA GLY A 66 -18.74 -14.26 7.64
C GLY A 66 -17.94 -14.69 6.42
N VAL A 67 -17.44 -13.72 5.62
CA VAL A 67 -16.70 -13.98 4.38
C VAL A 67 -15.19 -13.75 4.51
N LEU A 68 -14.70 -13.32 5.67
CA LEU A 68 -13.27 -13.32 5.95
C LEU A 68 -12.76 -14.76 6.09
N ASP A 69 -11.85 -15.18 5.21
CA ASP A 69 -11.32 -16.54 5.18
C ASP A 69 -9.91 -16.60 5.76
N THR A 70 -9.74 -17.41 6.80
CA THR A 70 -8.47 -17.59 7.50
C THR A 70 -7.97 -19.03 7.48
N THR A 71 -8.76 -19.99 6.96
CA THR A 71 -8.49 -21.43 7.16
C THR A 71 -8.42 -22.24 5.87
N SER A 72 -9.00 -21.76 4.77
CA SER A 72 -9.02 -22.49 3.50
C SER A 72 -7.62 -22.71 2.91
N ALA A 73 -7.54 -23.61 1.92
CA ALA A 73 -6.32 -23.81 1.15
C ALA A 73 -5.86 -22.51 0.48
N ASN A 74 -6.79 -21.73 -0.09
CA ASN A 74 -6.46 -20.44 -0.70
C ASN A 74 -5.99 -19.42 0.34
N ALA A 75 -6.59 -19.37 1.54
CA ALA A 75 -6.13 -18.47 2.61
C ALA A 75 -4.68 -18.78 3.02
N LYS A 76 -4.34 -20.07 3.13
CA LYS A 76 -2.97 -20.54 3.41
C LYS A 76 -2.01 -20.22 2.27
N ARG A 77 -2.42 -20.42 1.00
CA ARG A 77 -1.64 -20.09 -0.19
C ARG A 77 -1.31 -18.61 -0.23
N VAL A 78 -2.31 -17.74 -0.11
CA VAL A 78 -2.15 -16.27 -0.08
C VAL A 78 -1.16 -15.85 1.00
N ARG A 79 -1.31 -16.38 2.22
CA ARG A 79 -0.38 -16.06 3.32
C ARG A 79 1.04 -16.52 3.03
N ALA A 80 1.23 -17.76 2.57
CA ALA A 80 2.56 -18.29 2.25
C ALA A 80 3.25 -17.52 1.11
N ILE A 81 2.51 -17.09 0.10
CA ILE A 81 3.03 -16.25 -0.98
C ILE A 81 3.41 -14.88 -0.42
N ALA A 82 2.50 -14.23 0.30
CA ALA A 82 2.75 -12.92 0.89
C ALA A 82 3.96 -12.93 1.83
N ASP A 83 4.12 -13.94 2.68
CA ASP A 83 5.26 -14.06 3.61
C ASP A 83 6.61 -14.09 2.85
N ARG A 84 6.67 -14.81 1.73
CA ARG A 84 7.87 -14.84 0.86
C ARG A 84 8.17 -13.46 0.26
N LEU A 85 7.15 -12.74 -0.21
CA LEU A 85 7.29 -11.41 -0.80
C LEU A 85 7.64 -10.34 0.24
N ILE A 86 6.98 -10.37 1.41
CA ILE A 86 7.20 -9.48 2.55
C ILE A 86 8.66 -9.55 3.00
N ALA A 87 9.26 -10.75 3.04
CA ALA A 87 10.67 -10.91 3.37
C ALA A 87 11.63 -10.20 2.39
N GLN A 88 11.19 -9.95 1.15
CA GLN A 88 11.98 -9.21 0.15
C GLN A 88 11.69 -7.71 0.14
N ALA A 89 10.52 -7.28 0.61
CA ALA A 89 10.08 -5.88 0.55
C ALA A 89 11.08 -4.86 1.12
N PRO A 90 11.79 -5.12 2.25
CA PRO A 90 12.78 -4.19 2.79
C PRO A 90 13.94 -3.84 1.85
N LYS A 91 14.25 -4.72 0.89
CA LYS A 91 15.29 -4.46 -0.12
C LYS A 91 14.93 -3.30 -1.05
N LEU A 92 13.63 -3.08 -1.26
CA LEU A 92 13.08 -2.04 -2.14
C LEU A 92 12.46 -0.90 -1.36
N ARG A 93 12.04 -1.17 -0.12
CA ARG A 93 11.35 -0.23 0.75
C ARG A 93 11.82 -0.43 2.19
N PRO A 94 12.94 0.17 2.62
CA PRO A 94 13.58 -0.14 3.90
C PRO A 94 12.67 -0.01 5.13
N ASP A 95 11.78 0.98 5.15
CA ASP A 95 10.81 1.18 6.21
C ASP A 95 9.76 0.06 6.31
N SER A 96 9.57 -0.74 5.26
CA SER A 96 8.63 -1.87 5.31
C SER A 96 9.05 -2.99 6.27
N ALA A 97 10.31 -2.99 6.71
CA ALA A 97 10.80 -3.89 7.74
C ALA A 97 10.09 -3.73 9.10
N GLN A 98 9.52 -2.55 9.37
CA GLN A 98 8.79 -2.27 10.62
C GLN A 98 7.27 -2.25 10.45
N TRP A 99 6.76 -2.51 9.23
CA TRP A 99 5.34 -2.50 8.98
C TRP A 99 4.64 -3.65 9.71
N GLN A 100 3.44 -3.37 10.21
CA GLN A 100 2.56 -4.38 10.80
C GLN A 100 1.76 -5.05 9.70
N TRP A 101 2.37 -6.03 9.03
CA TRP A 101 1.76 -6.68 7.88
C TRP A 101 0.48 -7.43 8.26
N GLU A 102 -0.57 -7.24 7.48
CA GLU A 102 -1.84 -7.94 7.60
C GLU A 102 -2.26 -8.45 6.23
N VAL A 103 -2.52 -9.76 6.14
CA VAL A 103 -2.84 -10.43 4.88
C VAL A 103 -4.11 -11.25 5.08
N ASN A 104 -5.14 -10.86 4.35
CA ASN A 104 -6.48 -11.43 4.46
C ASN A 104 -7.01 -11.94 3.10
N LEU A 105 -7.75 -13.04 3.13
CA LEU A 105 -8.55 -13.51 2.00
C LEU A 105 -10.01 -13.20 2.28
N ILE A 106 -10.71 -12.59 1.33
CA ILE A 106 -12.13 -12.29 1.42
C ILE A 106 -12.88 -13.14 0.39
N LYS A 107 -13.86 -13.92 0.83
CA LYS A 107 -14.73 -14.68 -0.06
C LYS A 107 -15.65 -13.73 -0.81
N SER A 108 -15.46 -13.66 -2.12
CA SER A 108 -16.23 -12.81 -3.03
C SER A 108 -15.97 -13.28 -4.47
N ASP A 109 -16.93 -13.10 -5.37
CA ASP A 109 -16.75 -13.35 -6.80
C ASP A 109 -15.99 -12.21 -7.51
N GLU A 110 -15.62 -11.15 -6.78
CA GLU A 110 -14.85 -10.04 -7.30
C GLU A 110 -13.45 -10.49 -7.75
N LEU A 111 -13.06 -10.08 -8.96
CA LEU A 111 -11.74 -10.34 -9.54
C LEU A 111 -10.77 -9.21 -9.18
N ASN A 112 -10.38 -9.12 -7.91
CA ASN A 112 -9.57 -8.01 -7.43
C ASN A 112 -8.66 -8.41 -6.25
N ALA A 113 -7.64 -7.60 -6.01
CA ALA A 113 -6.74 -7.66 -4.87
C ALA A 113 -6.22 -6.25 -4.56
N ASN A 114 -5.82 -6.02 -3.31
CA ASN A 114 -5.25 -4.75 -2.91
C ASN A 114 -4.01 -4.94 -2.03
N CYS A 115 -3.00 -4.11 -2.26
CA CYS A 115 -1.84 -3.95 -1.40
C CYS A 115 -1.64 -2.47 -1.07
N GLY A 116 -2.00 -2.10 0.16
CA GLY A 116 -1.93 -0.73 0.64
C GLY A 116 -0.68 -0.43 1.49
N PRO A 117 -0.45 0.86 1.76
CA PRO A 117 0.64 1.33 2.61
C PRO A 117 0.52 0.79 4.05
N GLY A 118 1.65 0.61 4.72
CA GLY A 118 1.69 0.01 6.07
C GLY A 118 1.42 -1.50 6.09
N GLY A 119 1.57 -2.16 4.95
CA GLY A 119 1.56 -3.62 4.82
C GLY A 119 0.18 -4.26 4.86
N LYS A 120 -0.83 -3.57 4.32
CA LYS A 120 -2.23 -3.98 4.41
C LYS A 120 -2.65 -4.63 3.09
N ILE A 121 -2.77 -5.96 3.09
CA ILE A 121 -3.05 -6.76 1.90
C ILE A 121 -4.38 -7.48 2.07
N PHE A 122 -5.21 -7.47 1.03
CA PHE A 122 -6.30 -8.42 0.89
C PHE A 122 -6.46 -8.90 -0.56
N VAL A 123 -6.94 -10.12 -0.70
CA VAL A 123 -7.26 -10.74 -2.00
C VAL A 123 -8.71 -11.22 -1.95
N TYR A 124 -9.45 -11.10 -3.06
CA TYR A 124 -10.76 -11.73 -3.18
C TYR A 124 -10.63 -13.13 -3.80
N SER A 125 -11.35 -14.11 -3.25
CA SER A 125 -11.26 -15.51 -3.71
C SER A 125 -11.60 -15.67 -5.19
N GLY A 126 -12.52 -14.86 -5.71
CA GLY A 126 -12.93 -14.85 -7.11
C GLY A 126 -11.75 -14.68 -8.06
N LEU A 127 -10.76 -13.86 -7.71
CA LEU A 127 -9.54 -13.68 -8.49
C LEU A 127 -8.78 -15.01 -8.67
N ILE A 128 -8.67 -15.78 -7.59
CA ILE A 128 -7.94 -17.06 -7.57
C ILE A 128 -8.76 -18.14 -8.29
N ASP A 129 -10.03 -18.27 -7.93
CA ASP A 129 -10.87 -19.41 -8.32
C ASP A 129 -11.34 -19.31 -9.77
N THR A 130 -11.67 -18.10 -10.23
CA THR A 130 -12.15 -17.88 -11.60
C THR A 130 -11.02 -18.00 -12.62
N LEU A 131 -9.87 -17.40 -12.31
CA LEU A 131 -8.71 -17.40 -13.21
C LEU A 131 -7.84 -18.65 -13.04
N LYS A 132 -8.08 -19.44 -12.00
CA LYS A 132 -7.31 -20.66 -11.66
C LYS A 132 -5.82 -20.36 -11.49
N LEU A 133 -5.52 -19.27 -10.80
CA LEU A 133 -4.15 -18.77 -10.65
C LEU A 133 -3.25 -19.81 -9.97
N THR A 134 -2.09 -20.02 -10.59
CA THR A 134 -0.94 -20.65 -9.95
C THR A 134 -0.38 -19.75 -8.84
N ASP A 135 0.50 -20.29 -8.00
CA ASP A 135 1.14 -19.49 -6.94
C ASP A 135 2.01 -18.36 -7.52
N ASP A 136 2.61 -18.57 -8.69
CA ASP A 136 3.45 -17.57 -9.35
C ASP A 136 2.60 -16.46 -9.98
N GLU A 137 1.47 -16.81 -10.61
CA GLU A 137 0.53 -15.81 -11.15
C GLU A 137 -0.16 -15.02 -10.05
N LEU A 138 -0.41 -15.62 -8.88
CA LEU A 138 -0.94 -14.92 -7.72
C LEU A 138 0.11 -14.02 -7.03
N ALA A 139 1.40 -14.31 -7.22
CA ALA A 139 2.50 -13.53 -6.65
C ALA A 139 2.94 -12.33 -7.52
N ALA A 140 2.57 -12.34 -8.81
CA ALA A 140 2.94 -11.33 -9.81
C ALA A 140 2.19 -10.00 -9.60
#